data_AF-A0A7J6T0C3-F1
#
_entry.id   AF-A0A7J6T0C3-F1
#
_cell.length_a   1.000
_cell.length_b   1.000
_cell.length_c   1.000
_cell.angle_alpha   90.00
_cell.angle_beta   90.00
_cell.angle_gamma   90.00
#
_symmetry.space_group_name_H-M   'P 1'
#
loop_
_entity.id
_entity.type
_entity.pdbx_description
1 polymer ?
#
loop_
_entity_poly.entity_id
_entity_poly.type
_entity_poly.pdbx_seq_one_letter_code
_entity_poly.pdbx_strand_id
1 'polypeptide(L)'
;EVEKPTVVIPRAIGITISCTATLYALVSISLIGLIGVDQINPLTPIYSAFQYVGLDWAAIVVAVAAVTCSITATYGTSAGQPRVFYRMGKDGLLSPKFTKVNSKGSPFYGIFWTLVITVIISALLDFDILNQAISAGILLMQGLVCVGCVLRRIRRGLPRSSEPLYDRVDKEARICLAALIIVLIIAGLCLQGGHSSEFR
;
A
#
# COMPACT_ATOMS: atom_id res chain seq x y z
N GLU A 1 -13.02 -0.19 -21.81
CA GLU A 1 -12.82 1.26 -21.62
C GLU A 1 -13.82 1.85 -20.63
N VAL A 2 -13.40 2.78 -19.78
CA VAL A 2 -14.28 3.56 -18.88
C VAL A 2 -14.73 4.82 -19.60
N GLU A 3 -16.03 5.11 -19.60
CA GLU A 3 -16.59 6.34 -20.19
C GLU A 3 -16.35 7.54 -19.24
N LYS A 4 -15.76 8.64 -19.73
CA LYS A 4 -15.42 9.88 -18.97
C LYS A 4 -14.49 9.64 -17.75
N PRO A 5 -13.22 9.24 -17.96
CA PRO A 5 -12.29 8.88 -16.89
C PRO A 5 -12.00 10.03 -15.91
N THR A 6 -12.02 11.29 -16.36
CA THR A 6 -11.71 12.45 -15.52
C THR A 6 -12.70 12.72 -14.40
N VAL A 7 -13.95 12.23 -14.53
CA VAL A 7 -15.00 12.39 -13.53
C VAL A 7 -15.28 11.08 -12.80
N VAL A 8 -15.26 9.96 -13.52
CA VAL A 8 -15.57 8.64 -12.94
C VAL A 8 -14.48 8.17 -11.99
N ILE A 9 -13.20 8.33 -12.35
CA ILE A 9 -12.08 7.88 -11.51
C ILE A 9 -12.08 8.54 -10.13
N PRO A 10 -12.13 9.88 -9.98
CA PRO A 10 -12.11 10.49 -8.65
C PRO A 10 -13.35 10.17 -7.81
N ARG A 11 -14.54 10.08 -8.44
CA ARG A 11 -15.78 9.68 -7.74
C ARG A 11 -15.71 8.24 -7.25
N ALA A 12 -15.25 7.32 -8.10
CA ALA A 12 -15.11 5.91 -7.76
C ALA A 12 -14.18 5.74 -6.55
N ILE A 13 -13.01 6.40 -6.56
CA ILE A 13 -12.04 6.35 -5.45
C ILE A 13 -12.67 6.87 -4.15
N GLY A 14 -13.36 8.01 -4.17
CA GLY A 14 -14.00 8.56 -2.97
C GLY A 14 -15.08 7.65 -2.39
N ILE A 15 -15.92 7.07 -3.25
CA ILE A 15 -16.99 6.14 -2.84
C ILE A 15 -16.40 4.86 -2.25
N THR A 16 -15.40 4.24 -2.91
CA THR A 16 -14.80 3.01 -2.39
C THR A 16 -14.10 3.24 -1.07
N ILE A 17 -13.32 4.30 -0.91
CA ILE A 17 -12.64 4.61 0.36
C ILE A 17 -13.66 4.84 1.49
N SER A 18 -14.70 5.64 1.24
CA SER A 18 -15.72 5.89 2.27
C SER A 18 -16.46 4.60 2.65
N CYS A 19 -16.83 3.80 1.66
CA CYS A 19 -17.55 2.55 1.88
C CYS A 19 -16.70 1.54 2.67
N THR A 20 -15.44 1.34 2.28
CA THR A 20 -14.55 0.40 2.97
C THR A 20 -14.21 0.86 4.37
N ALA A 21 -13.99 2.17 4.59
CA ALA A 21 -13.74 2.72 5.91
C ALA A 21 -14.93 2.48 6.87
N THR A 22 -16.17 2.73 6.41
CA THR A 22 -17.36 2.48 7.21
C THR A 22 -17.53 0.99 7.52
N LEU A 23 -17.35 0.12 6.54
CA LEU A 23 -17.43 -1.34 6.76
C LEU A 23 -16.38 -1.82 7.76
N TYR A 24 -15.14 -1.32 7.67
CA TYR A 24 -14.08 -1.69 8.61
C TYR A 24 -14.43 -1.27 10.03
N ALA A 25 -14.92 -0.03 10.22
CA ALA A 25 -15.35 0.45 11.53
C ALA A 25 -16.50 -0.37 12.13
N LEU A 26 -17.51 -0.72 11.32
CA LEU A 26 -18.64 -1.56 11.77
C LEU A 26 -18.18 -2.95 12.20
N VAL A 27 -17.28 -3.58 11.43
CA VAL A 27 -16.72 -4.89 11.77
C VAL A 27 -15.89 -4.81 13.05
N SER A 28 -15.05 -3.79 13.21
CA SER A 28 -14.26 -3.60 14.43
C SER A 28 -15.14 -3.42 15.67
N ILE A 29 -16.18 -2.60 15.60
CA ILE A 29 -17.13 -2.39 16.71
C ILE A 29 -17.86 -3.71 17.05
N SER A 30 -18.31 -4.43 16.03
CA SER A 30 -19.00 -5.72 16.22
C SER A 30 -18.10 -6.75 16.88
N LEU A 31 -16.82 -6.78 16.49
CA LEU A 31 -15.83 -7.70 17.05
C LEU A 31 -15.53 -7.39 18.53
N ILE A 32 -15.27 -6.11 18.84
CA ILE A 32 -15.01 -5.66 20.21
C ILE A 32 -16.23 -5.94 21.11
N GLY A 33 -17.44 -5.73 20.59
CA GLY A 33 -18.67 -6.02 21.31
C GLY A 33 -18.91 -7.52 21.60
N LEU A 34 -18.27 -8.42 20.85
CA LEU A 34 -18.51 -9.86 20.95
C LEU A 34 -17.59 -10.56 21.97
N ILE A 35 -16.29 -10.26 21.93
CA ILE A 35 -15.26 -10.97 22.73
C ILE A 35 -14.50 -10.07 23.71
N GLY A 36 -14.72 -8.74 23.67
CA GLY A 36 -13.94 -7.77 24.44
C GLY A 36 -12.52 -7.58 23.88
N VAL A 37 -11.83 -6.53 24.31
CA VAL A 37 -10.51 -6.15 23.78
C VAL A 37 -9.39 -7.13 24.16
N ASP A 38 -9.52 -7.81 25.30
CA ASP A 38 -8.42 -8.60 25.89
C ASP A 38 -8.25 -9.98 25.23
N GLN A 39 -9.26 -10.48 24.52
CA GLN A 39 -9.25 -11.83 23.93
C GLN A 39 -9.11 -11.84 22.40
N ILE A 40 -8.82 -10.69 21.80
CA ILE A 40 -8.67 -10.58 20.34
C ILE A 40 -7.34 -11.20 19.92
N ASN A 41 -7.40 -12.28 19.14
CA ASN A 41 -6.21 -12.84 18.52
C ASN A 41 -5.73 -11.94 17.36
N PRO A 42 -4.46 -11.52 17.32
CA PRO A 42 -3.96 -10.60 16.29
C PRO A 42 -3.90 -11.22 14.89
N LEU A 43 -3.74 -12.54 14.77
CA LEU A 43 -3.59 -13.23 13.48
C LEU A 43 -4.94 -13.58 12.86
N THR A 44 -5.91 -14.02 13.66
CA THR A 44 -7.20 -14.51 13.17
C THR A 44 -8.39 -13.96 13.96
N PRO A 45 -8.54 -12.61 14.06
CA PRO A 45 -9.46 -11.99 15.01
C PRO A 45 -10.92 -12.38 14.79
N ILE A 46 -11.38 -12.38 13.54
CA ILE A 46 -12.79 -12.68 13.20
C ILE A 46 -13.07 -14.18 13.37
N TYR A 47 -12.15 -15.05 12.95
CA TYR A 47 -12.30 -16.50 13.09
C TYR A 47 -12.36 -16.92 14.56
N SER A 48 -11.41 -16.45 15.38
CA SER A 48 -11.37 -16.78 16.81
C SER A 48 -12.60 -16.26 17.55
N ALA A 49 -13.14 -15.11 17.13
CA ALA A 49 -14.35 -14.57 17.73
C ALA A 49 -15.58 -15.45 17.49
N PHE A 50 -15.75 -16.01 16.28
CA PHE A 50 -16.86 -16.94 16.02
C PHE A 50 -16.70 -18.29 16.73
N GLN A 51 -15.46 -18.76 16.90
CA GLN A 51 -15.19 -19.95 17.72
C GLN A 51 -15.52 -19.72 19.19
N TYR A 52 -15.20 -18.55 19.75
CA TYR A 52 -15.49 -18.22 21.14
C TYR A 52 -17.00 -18.26 21.46
N VAL A 53 -17.83 -17.87 20.49
CA VAL A 53 -19.30 -17.86 20.61
C VAL A 53 -19.91 -19.25 20.36
N GLY A 54 -19.12 -20.24 19.96
CA GLY A 54 -19.59 -21.60 19.64
C GLY A 54 -20.29 -21.72 18.28
N LEU A 55 -20.07 -20.76 17.37
CA LEU A 55 -20.64 -20.74 16.01
C LEU A 55 -19.61 -21.28 14.99
N ASP A 56 -19.25 -22.55 15.13
CA ASP A 56 -18.20 -23.18 14.30
C ASP A 56 -18.51 -23.16 12.80
N TRP A 57 -19.79 -23.29 12.43
CA TRP A 57 -20.21 -23.21 11.02
C TRP A 57 -19.89 -21.83 10.41
N ALA A 58 -20.05 -20.75 11.18
CA ALA A 58 -19.75 -19.40 10.73
C ALA A 58 -18.24 -19.17 10.68
N ALA A 59 -17.48 -19.71 11.64
CA ALA A 59 -16.03 -19.65 11.66
C ALA A 59 -15.42 -20.28 10.39
N ILE A 60 -15.92 -21.45 9.96
CA ILE A 60 -15.46 -22.11 8.74
C ILE A 60 -15.75 -21.27 7.50
N VAL A 61 -16.94 -20.69 7.38
CA VAL A 61 -17.31 -19.82 6.25
C VAL A 61 -16.37 -18.61 6.17
N VAL A 62 -16.08 -17.98 7.31
CA VAL A 62 -15.14 -16.85 7.38
C VAL A 62 -13.72 -17.28 7.00
N ALA A 63 -13.25 -18.44 7.45
CA ALA A 63 -11.92 -18.94 7.10
C ALA A 63 -11.78 -19.14 5.58
N VAL A 64 -12.78 -19.77 4.94
CA VAL A 64 -12.80 -19.96 3.48
C VAL A 64 -12.86 -18.61 2.74
N ALA A 65 -13.67 -17.67 3.24
CA ALA A 65 -13.75 -16.32 2.67
C ALA A 65 -12.42 -15.57 2.80
N ALA A 66 -11.74 -15.67 3.94
CA ALA A 66 -10.45 -15.01 4.18
C ALA A 66 -9.37 -15.53 3.21
N VAL A 67 -9.27 -16.85 3.02
CA VAL A 67 -8.32 -17.47 2.08
C VAL A 67 -8.63 -17.04 0.64
N THR A 68 -9.89 -17.13 0.22
CA THR A 68 -10.30 -16.77 -1.14
C THR A 68 -10.07 -15.28 -1.43
N CYS A 69 -10.37 -14.42 -0.46
CA CYS A 69 -10.11 -12.98 -0.54
C CYS A 69 -8.61 -12.69 -0.66
N SER A 70 -7.78 -13.35 0.15
CA SER A 70 -6.32 -13.16 0.16
C SER A 70 -5.68 -13.53 -1.18
N ILE A 71 -6.10 -14.66 -1.76
CA ILE A 71 -5.64 -15.10 -3.09
C ILE A 71 -6.05 -14.09 -4.16
N THR A 72 -7.30 -13.63 -4.12
CA THR A 72 -7.86 -12.67 -5.08
C THR A 72 -7.13 -11.32 -5.02
N ALA A 73 -6.89 -10.79 -3.83
CA ALA A 73 -6.18 -9.52 -3.63
C ALA A 73 -4.71 -9.60 -4.08
N THR A 74 -4.03 -10.70 -3.77
CA THR A 74 -2.66 -10.95 -4.22
C THR A 74 -2.60 -11.01 -5.74
N TYR A 75 -3.47 -11.80 -6.37
CA TYR A 75 -3.53 -11.89 -7.83
C TYR A 75 -3.83 -10.54 -8.49
N GLY A 76 -4.79 -9.79 -7.94
CA GLY A 76 -5.18 -8.48 -8.46
C GLY A 76 -4.04 -7.47 -8.45
N THR A 77 -3.24 -7.43 -7.37
CA THR A 77 -2.08 -6.52 -7.27
C THR A 77 -0.92 -6.99 -8.16
N SER A 78 -0.63 -8.29 -8.21
CA SER A 78 0.41 -8.85 -9.08
C SER A 78 0.12 -8.66 -10.57
N ALA A 79 -1.15 -8.62 -10.99
CA ALA A 79 -1.51 -8.33 -12.38
C ALA A 79 -1.21 -6.88 -12.80
N GLY A 80 -1.22 -5.94 -11.85
CA GLY A 80 -1.00 -4.52 -12.09
C GLY A 80 0.47 -4.08 -12.08
N GLN A 81 1.28 -4.63 -11.16
CA GLN A 81 2.69 -4.25 -10.96
C GLN A 81 3.56 -4.25 -12.23
N PRO A 82 3.50 -5.26 -13.12
CA PRO A 82 4.39 -5.35 -14.28
C PRO A 82 4.18 -4.23 -15.30
N ARG A 83 2.95 -3.69 -15.37
CA ARG A 83 2.63 -2.56 -16.27
C ARG A 83 3.29 -1.27 -15.81
N VAL A 84 3.45 -1.10 -14.49
CA VAL A 84 4.16 0.04 -13.90
C VAL A 84 5.64 -0.06 -14.23
N PHE A 85 6.26 -1.23 -14.02
CA PHE A 85 7.67 -1.45 -14.37
C PHE A 85 7.95 -1.28 -15.86
N TYR A 86 7.05 -1.73 -16.72
CA TYR A 86 7.17 -1.51 -18.16
C TYR A 86 7.18 -0.02 -18.52
N ARG A 87 6.28 0.78 -17.93
CA ARG A 87 6.25 2.24 -18.13
C ARG A 87 7.51 2.91 -17.58
N MET A 88 7.94 2.55 -16.37
CA MET A 88 9.20 3.04 -15.78
C MET A 88 10.43 2.70 -16.62
N GLY A 89 10.45 1.52 -17.25
CA GLY A 89 11.50 1.14 -18.21
C GLY A 89 11.44 1.96 -19.51
N LYS A 90 10.25 2.28 -20.02
CA LYS A 90 10.10 3.17 -21.19
C LYS A 90 10.53 4.61 -20.90
N ASP A 91 10.37 5.05 -19.66
CA ASP A 91 10.82 6.37 -19.19
C ASP A 91 12.34 6.41 -18.93
N GLY A 92 13.07 5.30 -19.18
CA GLY A 92 14.52 5.20 -19.02
C GLY A 92 15.00 5.03 -17.58
N LEU A 93 14.08 4.87 -16.62
CA LEU A 93 14.36 4.76 -15.19
C LEU A 93 14.83 3.36 -14.78
N LEU A 94 14.56 2.34 -15.60
CA LEU A 94 14.93 0.94 -15.37
C LEU A 94 15.68 0.37 -16.58
N SER A 95 16.49 -0.66 -16.35
CA SER A 95 17.25 -1.37 -17.39
C SER A 95 16.35 -1.75 -18.58
N PRO A 96 16.84 -1.66 -19.84
CA PRO A 96 16.06 -1.97 -21.04
C PRO A 96 15.55 -3.42 -21.10
N LYS A 97 16.01 -4.30 -20.21
CA LYS A 97 15.46 -5.67 -20.09
C LYS A 97 14.00 -5.68 -19.59
N PHE A 98 13.57 -4.64 -18.86
CA PHE A 98 12.19 -4.52 -18.35
C PHE A 98 11.19 -3.98 -19.40
N THR A 99 11.66 -3.45 -20.52
CA THR A 99 10.80 -3.00 -21.63
C THR A 99 10.49 -4.13 -22.63
N LYS A 100 11.09 -5.31 -22.45
CA LYS A 100 10.84 -6.46 -23.33
C LYS A 100 9.50 -7.12 -22.97
N VAL A 101 8.54 -7.00 -23.89
CA VAL A 101 7.23 -7.66 -23.82
C VAL A 101 7.22 -8.94 -24.66
N ASN A 102 6.49 -9.96 -24.20
CA ASN A 102 6.26 -11.19 -24.97
C ASN A 102 5.24 -10.95 -26.10
N SER A 103 5.05 -11.91 -27.02
CA SER A 103 4.13 -11.79 -28.17
C SER A 103 2.67 -11.51 -27.78
N LYS A 104 2.28 -11.85 -26.54
CA LYS A 104 0.97 -11.56 -25.94
C LYS A 104 0.88 -10.19 -25.23
N GLY A 105 1.88 -9.33 -25.39
CA GLY A 105 1.91 -7.98 -24.80
C GLY A 105 2.18 -7.92 -23.29
N SER A 106 2.52 -9.05 -22.65
CA SER A 106 2.80 -9.11 -21.21
C SER A 106 4.31 -8.98 -20.91
N PRO A 107 4.73 -8.10 -19.98
CA PRO A 107 6.14 -7.96 -19.56
C PRO A 107 6.54 -9.11 -18.62
N PHE A 108 6.83 -10.28 -19.20
CA PHE A 108 7.15 -11.52 -18.47
C PHE A 108 8.37 -11.38 -17.53
N TYR A 109 9.41 -10.66 -17.96
CA TYR A 109 10.60 -10.43 -17.13
C TYR A 109 10.27 -9.68 -15.84
N GLY A 110 9.36 -8.71 -15.88
CA GLY A 110 8.92 -7.99 -14.68
C GLY A 110 8.23 -8.93 -13.69
N ILE A 111 7.29 -9.74 -14.17
CA ILE A 111 6.54 -10.71 -13.36
C ILE A 111 7.46 -11.73 -12.69
N PHE A 112 8.39 -12.30 -13.48
CA PHE A 112 9.29 -13.34 -12.98
C PHE A 112 10.18 -12.80 -11.86
N TRP A 113 10.84 -11.66 -12.07
CA TRP A 113 11.70 -11.06 -11.04
C TRP A 113 10.94 -10.63 -9.80
N THR A 114 9.74 -10.06 -9.95
CA THR A 114 8.92 -9.69 -8.79
C THR A 114 8.54 -10.91 -7.97
N LEU A 115 8.13 -12.01 -8.61
CA LEU A 115 7.77 -13.24 -7.90
C LEU A 115 8.95 -13.86 -7.18
N VAL A 116 10.11 -13.93 -7.84
CA VAL A 116 11.34 -14.47 -7.21
C VAL A 116 11.72 -13.66 -5.99
N ILE A 117 11.73 -12.32 -6.09
CA ILE A 117 12.05 -11.43 -4.97
C ILE A 117 11.02 -11.59 -3.84
N THR A 118 9.72 -11.63 -4.16
CA THR A 118 8.66 -11.82 -3.16
C THR A 118 8.79 -13.15 -2.43
N VAL A 119 9.08 -14.26 -3.13
CA VAL A 119 9.27 -15.57 -2.50
C VAL A 119 10.48 -15.57 -1.57
N ILE A 120 11.60 -14.98 -2.00
CA ILE A 120 12.81 -14.89 -1.17
C ILE A 120 12.54 -14.07 0.09
N ILE A 121 11.93 -12.90 -0.05
CA ILE A 121 11.60 -12.04 1.10
C ILE A 121 10.62 -12.74 2.05
N SER A 122 9.58 -13.37 1.50
CA SER A 122 8.58 -14.10 2.30
C SER A 122 9.15 -15.32 3.02
N ALA A 123 10.26 -15.90 2.55
CA ALA A 123 10.92 -17.04 3.20
C ALA A 123 11.90 -16.61 4.29
N LEU A 124 12.38 -15.36 4.26
CA LEU A 124 13.42 -14.85 5.15
C LEU A 124 12.88 -13.93 6.27
N LEU A 125 11.70 -13.32 6.09
CA LEU A 125 11.14 -12.35 7.02
C LEU A 125 9.82 -12.84 7.63
N ASP A 126 9.62 -12.53 8.92
CA ASP A 126 8.36 -12.75 9.61
C ASP A 126 7.27 -11.75 9.18
N PHE A 127 6.01 -12.17 9.33
CA PHE A 127 4.84 -11.38 8.93
C PHE A 127 4.77 -10.02 9.62
N ASP A 128 5.13 -9.94 10.90
CA ASP A 128 5.05 -8.69 11.67
C ASP A 128 6.04 -7.64 11.16
N ILE A 129 7.28 -8.06 10.91
CA ILE A 129 8.33 -7.18 10.35
C ILE A 129 7.93 -6.74 8.94
N LEU A 130 7.39 -7.67 8.14
CA LEU A 130 6.93 -7.37 6.79
C LEU A 130 5.78 -6.36 6.79
N ASN A 131 4.79 -6.52 7.67
CA ASN A 131 3.66 -5.62 7.77
C ASN A 131 4.08 -4.20 8.20
N GLN A 132 5.00 -4.09 9.16
CA GLN A 132 5.58 -2.81 9.57
C GLN A 132 6.32 -2.13 8.41
N ALA A 133 7.15 -2.87 7.68
CA ALA A 133 7.90 -2.35 6.53
C ALA A 133 6.97 -1.90 5.39
N ILE A 134 5.93 -2.67 5.08
CA ILE A 134 4.93 -2.32 4.06
C ILE A 134 4.17 -1.05 4.46
N SER A 135 3.69 -0.98 5.71
CA SER A 135 2.94 0.18 6.20
C SER A 135 3.78 1.46 6.12
N ALA A 136 5.03 1.42 6.59
CA ALA A 136 5.96 2.54 6.47
C ALA A 136 6.24 2.90 4.99
N GLY A 137 6.43 1.89 4.13
CA GLY A 137 6.67 2.09 2.70
C GLY A 137 5.50 2.74 1.96
N ILE A 138 4.26 2.34 2.25
CA ILE A 138 3.05 2.92 1.65
C ILE A 138 2.87 4.36 2.13
N LEU A 139 3.09 4.66 3.42
CA LEU A 139 3.04 6.03 3.94
C LEU A 139 4.06 6.93 3.24
N LEU A 140 5.30 6.44 3.04
CA LEU A 140 6.31 7.13 2.26
C LEU A 140 5.81 7.43 0.85
N MET A 141 5.37 6.40 0.10
CA MET A 141 4.92 6.59 -1.29
C MET A 141 3.74 7.55 -1.40
N GLN A 142 2.75 7.48 -0.51
CA GLN A 142 1.61 8.40 -0.54
C GLN A 142 2.03 9.84 -0.17
N GLY A 143 2.94 10.00 0.79
CA GLY A 143 3.54 11.30 1.10
C GLY A 143 4.24 11.91 -0.11
N LEU A 144 5.03 11.12 -0.86
CA LEU A 144 5.67 11.55 -2.11
C LEU A 144 4.66 12.03 -3.14
N VAL A 145 3.56 11.30 -3.30
CA VAL A 145 2.49 11.65 -4.24
C VAL A 145 1.83 12.97 -3.83
N CYS A 146 1.52 13.16 -2.54
CA CYS A 146 0.92 14.40 -2.03
C CYS A 146 1.84 15.61 -2.28
N VAL A 147 3.13 15.50 -1.91
CA VAL A 147 4.12 16.56 -2.14
C VAL A 147 4.28 16.84 -3.63
N GLY A 148 4.38 15.81 -4.46
CA GLY A 148 4.46 15.93 -5.92
C GLY A 148 3.25 16.62 -6.54
N CYS A 149 2.04 16.32 -6.04
CA CYS A 149 0.81 16.99 -6.48
C CYS A 149 0.79 18.49 -6.11
N VAL A 150 1.22 18.84 -4.90
CA VAL A 150 1.32 20.24 -4.45
C VAL A 150 2.35 21.00 -5.29
N LEU A 151 3.54 20.42 -5.48
CA LEU A 151 4.60 20.99 -6.32
C LEU A 151 4.12 21.25 -7.75
N ARG A 152 3.44 20.26 -8.34
CA ARG A 152 2.88 20.39 -9.69
C ARG A 152 1.81 21.49 -9.78
N ARG A 153 1.02 21.69 -8.72
CA ARG A 153 0.01 22.76 -8.66
C ARG A 153 0.65 24.14 -8.57
N ILE A 154 1.70 24.30 -7.78
CA ILE A 154 2.47 25.55 -7.67
C ILE A 154 3.13 25.89 -9.02
N ARG A 155 3.79 24.92 -9.67
CA ARG A 155 4.43 25.12 -10.97
C ARG A 155 3.46 25.53 -12.08
N ARG A 156 2.19 25.10 -12.04
CA ARG A 156 1.16 25.52 -13.01
C ARG A 156 0.65 26.96 -12.80
N GLY A 157 0.83 27.53 -11.60
CA GLY A 157 0.37 28.88 -11.26
C GLY A 157 1.38 29.99 -11.55
N LEU A 158 2.61 29.67 -11.94
CA LEU A 158 3.69 30.64 -12.15
C LEU A 158 3.91 30.95 -13.64
N PRO A 159 4.06 32.23 -14.05
CA PRO A 159 4.40 32.59 -15.42
C PRO A 159 5.81 32.10 -15.80
N ARG A 160 5.99 31.69 -17.06
CA ARG A 160 7.23 31.06 -17.58
C ARG A 160 8.52 31.88 -17.42
N SER A 161 8.46 33.17 -17.07
CA SER A 161 9.64 34.03 -16.88
C SER A 161 10.23 34.02 -15.46
N SER A 162 9.68 33.23 -14.53
CA SER A 162 10.17 33.16 -13.14
C SER A 162 11.02 31.91 -12.87
N GLU A 163 12.05 31.68 -13.69
CA GLU A 163 13.07 30.61 -13.50
C GLU A 163 13.70 30.55 -12.10
N PRO A 164 14.15 31.67 -11.47
CA PRO A 164 14.77 31.60 -10.14
C PRO A 164 13.79 31.24 -9.01
N LEU A 165 12.48 31.41 -9.24
CA LEU A 165 11.45 30.99 -8.29
C LEU A 165 11.18 29.48 -8.41
N TYR A 166 11.32 28.91 -9.60
CA TYR A 166 11.18 27.47 -9.85
C TYR A 166 12.25 26.67 -9.09
N ASP A 167 13.50 27.13 -9.12
CA ASP A 167 14.61 26.50 -8.39
C ASP A 167 14.43 26.57 -6.86
N ARG A 168 13.77 27.61 -6.35
CA ARG A 168 13.42 27.68 -4.92
C ARG A 168 12.33 26.71 -4.54
N VAL A 169 11.25 26.62 -5.31
CA VAL A 169 10.17 25.66 -5.06
C VAL A 169 10.70 24.21 -5.15
N ASP A 170 11.64 23.93 -6.06
CA ASP A 170 12.27 22.62 -6.17
C ASP A 170 13.20 22.30 -4.99
N LYS A 171 13.93 23.29 -4.46
CA LYS A 171 14.69 23.12 -3.22
C LYS A 171 13.78 22.88 -2.02
N GLU A 172 12.74 23.67 -1.83
CA GLU A 172 11.77 23.50 -0.74
C GLU A 172 11.05 22.16 -0.83
N ALA A 173 10.68 21.71 -2.03
CA ALA A 173 10.09 20.38 -2.23
C ALA A 173 11.07 19.26 -1.91
N ARG A 174 12.36 19.40 -2.26
CA ARG A 174 13.41 18.45 -1.88
C ARG A 174 13.65 18.45 -0.36
N ILE A 175 13.49 19.59 0.31
CA ILE A 175 13.58 19.71 1.77
C ILE A 175 12.36 19.06 2.43
N CYS A 176 11.14 19.32 1.97
CA CYS A 176 9.93 18.63 2.46
C CYS A 176 10.00 17.12 2.24
N LEU A 177 10.51 16.71 1.08
CA LEU A 177 10.77 15.31 0.75
C LEU A 177 11.77 14.67 1.70
N ALA A 178 12.91 15.33 1.93
CA ALA A 178 13.92 14.87 2.86
C ALA A 178 13.39 14.84 4.31
N ALA A 179 12.63 15.86 4.72
CA ALA A 179 12.00 15.93 6.04
C ALA A 179 10.96 14.83 6.23
N LEU A 180 10.14 14.52 5.21
CA LEU A 180 9.17 13.43 5.27
C LEU A 180 9.87 12.07 5.37
N ILE A 181 10.96 11.87 4.62
CA ILE A 181 11.79 10.67 4.72
C ILE A 181 12.43 10.56 6.12
N ILE A 182 12.96 11.66 6.68
CA ILE A 182 13.59 11.69 8.01
C ILE A 182 12.55 11.42 9.11
N VAL A 183 11.39 12.07 9.07
CA VAL A 183 10.30 11.86 10.05
C VAL A 183 9.81 10.41 10.02
N LEU A 184 9.77 9.79 8.85
CA LEU A 184 9.35 8.40 8.69
C LEU A 184 10.43 7.39 9.10
N ILE A 185 11.71 7.71 8.89
CA ILE A 185 12.83 6.94 9.47
C ILE A 185 12.78 7.02 11.00
N ILE A 186 12.52 8.21 11.57
CA ILE A 186 12.38 8.39 13.02
C ILE A 186 11.15 7.63 13.54
N ALA A 187 10.01 7.68 12.85
CA ALA A 187 8.82 6.91 13.22
C ALA A 187 9.05 5.39 13.14
N GLY A 188 9.74 4.91 12.10
CA GLY A 188 10.15 3.50 11.97
C GLY A 188 11.09 3.06 13.08
N LEU A 189 12.08 3.89 13.44
CA LEU A 189 12.99 3.63 14.55
C LEU A 189 12.29 3.69 15.92
N CYS A 190 11.34 4.61 16.12
CA CYS A 190 10.53 4.67 17.34
C CYS A 190 9.62 3.43 17.50
N LEU A 191 9.09 2.89 16.40
CA LEU A 191 8.29 1.66 16.43
C LEU A 191 9.15 0.41 16.73
N GLN A 192 10.38 0.33 16.23
CA GLN A 192 11.33 -0.71 16.64
C GLN A 192 11.76 -0.55 18.11
N GLY A 193 11.86 0.67 18.61
CA GLY A 193 12.16 0.96 20.02
C GLY A 193 11.07 0.49 21.00
N GLY A 194 9.80 0.54 20.60
CA GLY A 194 8.68 0.04 21.41
C GLY A 194 8.68 -1.47 21.64
N HIS A 195 9.14 -2.23 20.64
CA HIS A 195 9.25 -3.70 20.76
C HIS A 195 10.42 -4.15 21.65
N SER A 196 11.43 -3.31 21.87
CA SER A 196 12.51 -3.59 22.83
C SER A 196 12.14 -3.26 24.28
N SER A 197 11.10 -2.45 24.54
CA SER A 197 10.66 -2.11 25.90
C SER A 197 9.64 -3.07 26.51
N GLU A 198 8.96 -3.91 25.72
CA GLU A 198 8.03 -4.94 26.24
C GLU A 198 8.71 -6.28 26.60
N PHE A 199 10.00 -6.43 26.32
CA PHE A 199 10.77 -7.64 26.65
C PHE A 199 11.72 -7.45 27.85
N ARG A 200 11.39 -6.52 28.78
CA ARG A 200 12.14 -6.34 30.03
C ARG A 200 11.23 -6.34 31.25
#